data_AF-A0A7X9DNM3-F1
#
_entry.id   AF-A0A7X9DNM3-F1
#
_cell.length_a   1.000
_cell.length_b   1.000
_cell.length_c   1.000
_cell.angle_alpha   90.00
_cell.angle_beta   90.00
_cell.angle_gamma   90.00
#
_symmetry.space_group_name_H-M   'P 1'
#
loop_
_entity.id
_entity.type
_entity.pdbx_description
1 polymer ?
#
loop_
_entity_poly.entity_id
_entity_poly.type
_entity_poly.pdbx_seq_one_letter_code
_entity_poly.pdbx_strand_id
1 'polypeptide(L)'
;SNKDSLSRFINDVYKSSDEYLKKAGRPEAASLIVMGGWIESLYITCQAWLKQNQTDLLTRRISSQKYTLNSLISLLSNYAGEPDVSQYLLMLKILKKSFDKVNILYPQGKVDLDTINKVILSEEYKIDVDENTIREIATLITNMRQELVD
;
A
#
# COMPACT_ATOMS: atom_id res chain seq x y z
N SER A 1 14.05 -0.83 13.40
CA SER A 1 15.11 -1.06 12.39
C SER A 1 14.67 -1.65 11.06
N ASN A 2 13.61 -2.47 10.94
CA ASN A 2 13.27 -3.15 9.66
C ASN A 2 12.21 -2.45 8.77
N LYS A 3 11.45 -1.48 9.30
CA LYS A 3 10.43 -0.72 8.56
C LYS A 3 11.06 0.18 7.48
N ASP A 4 12.17 0.79 7.85
CA ASP A 4 12.96 1.65 6.97
C ASP A 4 13.61 0.87 5.84
N SER A 5 14.07 -0.37 6.08
CA SER A 5 14.72 -1.19 5.07
C SER A 5 13.78 -1.54 3.92
N LEU A 6 12.53 -1.91 4.24
CA LEU A 6 11.54 -2.30 3.23
C LEU A 6 10.96 -1.09 2.50
N SER A 7 10.66 0.01 3.20
CA SER A 7 10.20 1.24 2.55
C SER A 7 11.29 1.86 1.67
N ARG A 8 12.57 1.79 2.08
CA ARG A 8 13.71 2.18 1.24
C ARG A 8 13.85 1.24 0.05
N PHE A 9 13.78 -0.08 0.26
CA PHE A 9 13.84 -1.06 -0.84
C PHE A 9 12.74 -0.83 -1.88
N ILE A 10 11.49 -0.62 -1.44
CA ILE A 10 10.37 -0.32 -2.35
C ILE A 10 10.60 1.01 -3.07
N ASN A 11 11.10 2.04 -2.37
CA ASN A 11 11.44 3.33 -3.01
C ASN A 11 12.60 3.20 -4.01
N ASP A 12 13.59 2.37 -3.72
CA ASP A 12 14.75 2.15 -4.60
C ASP A 12 14.36 1.31 -5.82
N VAL A 13 13.54 0.28 -5.64
CA VAL A 13 12.90 -0.48 -6.73
C VAL A 13 11.99 0.42 -7.56
N TYR A 14 11.22 1.29 -6.91
CA TYR A 14 10.36 2.27 -7.59
C TYR A 14 11.18 3.23 -8.44
N LYS A 15 12.22 3.87 -7.88
CA LYS A 15 13.09 4.81 -8.60
C LYS A 15 13.84 4.14 -9.73
N SER A 16 14.42 2.96 -9.50
CA SER A 16 15.16 2.23 -10.52
C SER A 16 14.25 1.73 -11.65
N SER A 17 13.04 1.27 -11.33
CA SER A 17 12.04 0.88 -12.33
C SER A 17 11.51 2.09 -13.10
N ASP A 18 11.24 3.21 -12.43
CA ASP A 18 10.81 4.46 -13.05
C ASP A 18 11.88 5.02 -14.01
N GLU A 19 13.15 5.06 -13.59
CA GLU A 19 14.25 5.51 -14.45
C GLU A 19 14.52 4.58 -15.64
N TYR A 20 14.50 3.26 -15.42
CA TYR A 20 14.71 2.26 -16.47
C TYR A 20 13.60 2.29 -17.53
N LEU A 21 12.34 2.43 -17.09
CA LEU A 21 11.18 2.29 -17.96
C LEU A 21 10.75 3.59 -18.62
N LYS A 22 11.03 4.76 -18.01
CA LYS A 22 10.98 6.06 -18.70
C LYS A 22 11.98 6.13 -19.85
N LYS A 23 13.19 5.58 -19.67
CA LYS A 23 14.19 5.47 -20.75
C LYS A 23 13.79 4.47 -21.84
N ALA A 24 13.02 3.44 -21.48
CA ALA A 24 12.51 2.43 -22.42
C ALA A 24 11.18 2.82 -23.10
N GLY A 25 10.58 3.97 -22.76
CA GLY A 25 9.36 4.49 -23.37
C GLY A 25 8.07 3.78 -22.96
N ARG A 26 8.06 3.06 -21.82
CA ARG A 26 6.90 2.27 -21.34
C ARG A 26 6.54 2.53 -19.87
N PRO A 27 6.23 3.79 -19.51
CA PRO A 27 5.95 4.14 -18.11
C PRO A 27 4.68 3.47 -17.54
N GLU A 28 3.74 3.04 -18.41
CA GLU A 28 2.57 2.24 -18.04
C GLU A 28 2.98 0.87 -17.48
N ALA A 29 3.92 0.18 -18.13
CA ALA A 29 4.43 -1.11 -17.65
C ALA A 29 5.15 -0.98 -16.30
N ALA A 30 5.86 0.13 -16.09
CA ALA A 30 6.48 0.45 -14.80
C ALA A 30 5.47 0.56 -13.68
N SER A 31 4.37 1.27 -13.94
CA SER A 31 3.30 1.44 -12.96
C SER A 31 2.67 0.11 -12.55
N LEU A 32 2.52 -0.82 -13.50
CA LEU A 32 2.01 -2.16 -13.25
C LEU A 32 2.98 -3.02 -12.43
N ILE A 33 4.30 -2.95 -12.70
CA ILE A 33 5.31 -3.66 -11.90
C ILE A 33 5.28 -3.19 -10.44
N VAL A 34 5.23 -1.87 -10.22
CA VAL A 34 5.16 -1.27 -8.88
C VAL A 34 3.89 -1.73 -8.15
N MET A 35 2.75 -1.70 -8.84
CA MET A 35 1.48 -2.17 -8.29
C MET A 35 1.52 -3.67 -7.95
N GLY A 36 2.03 -4.52 -8.83
CA GLY A 36 2.15 -5.96 -8.61
C GLY A 36 3.02 -6.28 -7.39
N GLY A 37 4.16 -5.59 -7.24
CA GLY A 37 5.01 -5.73 -6.05
C GLY A 37 4.32 -5.31 -4.75
N TRP A 38 3.49 -4.26 -4.81
CA TRP A 38 2.70 -3.85 -3.65
C TRP A 38 1.60 -4.85 -3.29
N ILE A 39 0.88 -5.39 -4.29
CA ILE A 39 -0.14 -6.43 -4.08
C ILE A 39 0.48 -7.66 -3.42
N GLU A 40 1.63 -8.12 -3.91
CA GLU A 40 2.34 -9.28 -3.36
C GLU A 40 2.77 -9.07 -1.90
N SER A 41 3.35 -7.90 -1.60
CA SER A 41 3.77 -7.55 -0.24
C SER A 41 2.59 -7.49 0.74
N LEU A 42 1.48 -6.88 0.31
CA LEU A 42 0.28 -6.78 1.13
C LEU A 42 -0.39 -8.15 1.29
N TYR A 43 -0.41 -8.98 0.24
CA TYR A 43 -0.91 -10.35 0.33
C TYR A 43 -0.15 -11.15 1.40
N ILE A 44 1.19 -11.13 1.39
CA ILE A 44 1.99 -11.84 2.41
C ILE A 44 1.63 -11.37 3.83
N THR A 45 1.42 -10.05 3.99
CA THR A 45 1.01 -9.45 5.27
C THR A 45 -0.39 -9.92 5.70
N CYS A 46 -1.36 -9.94 4.77
CA CYS A 46 -2.72 -10.44 5.01
C CYS A 46 -2.75 -11.93 5.35
N GLN A 47 -1.97 -12.76 4.65
CA GLN A 47 -1.87 -14.19 4.95
C GLN A 47 -1.26 -14.45 6.33
N ALA A 48 -0.27 -13.65 6.75
CA ALA A 48 0.26 -13.72 8.10
C ALA A 48 -0.77 -13.32 9.16
N TRP A 49 -1.59 -12.30 8.86
CA TRP A 49 -2.68 -11.85 9.73
C TRP A 49 -3.80 -12.89 9.87
N LEU A 50 -4.21 -13.52 8.77
CA LEU A 50 -5.23 -14.59 8.77
C LEU A 50 -4.80 -15.82 9.60
N LYS A 51 -3.49 -16.06 9.73
CA LYS A 51 -2.91 -17.08 10.61
C LYS A 51 -2.85 -16.65 12.08
N GLN A 52 -3.47 -15.53 12.45
CA GLN A 52 -3.52 -14.96 13.80
C GLN A 52 -2.13 -14.66 14.39
N ASN A 53 -1.15 -14.35 13.54
CA ASN A 53 0.21 -14.01 13.97
C ASN A 53 0.33 -12.50 14.21
N GLN A 54 0.70 -12.07 15.43
CA GLN A 54 0.89 -10.65 15.77
C GLN A 54 -0.30 -9.76 15.29
N THR A 55 -1.54 -10.21 15.50
CA THR A 55 -2.76 -9.65 14.90
C THR A 55 -2.84 -8.12 15.01
N ASP A 56 -2.58 -7.53 16.19
CA ASP A 56 -2.63 -6.07 16.37
C ASP A 56 -1.58 -5.33 15.53
N LEU A 57 -0.35 -5.82 15.52
CA LEU A 57 0.74 -5.24 14.73
C LEU A 57 0.44 -5.34 13.23
N LEU A 58 -0.06 -6.48 12.78
CA LEU A 58 -0.39 -6.70 11.38
C LEU A 58 -1.65 -5.93 10.96
N THR A 59 -2.68 -5.83 11.79
CA THR A 59 -3.82 -4.92 11.60
C THR A 59 -3.33 -3.50 11.39
N ARG A 60 -2.37 -3.04 12.21
CA ARG A 60 -1.79 -1.71 12.08
C ARG A 60 -1.03 -1.51 10.76
N ARG A 61 -0.26 -2.52 10.34
CA ARG A 61 0.50 -2.48 9.08
C ARG A 61 -0.42 -2.49 7.86
N ILE A 62 -1.43 -3.37 7.84
CA ILE A 62 -2.42 -3.45 6.76
C ILE A 62 -3.14 -2.11 6.66
N SER A 63 -3.70 -1.62 7.76
CA SER A 63 -4.43 -0.34 7.83
C SER A 63 -3.64 0.84 7.28
N SER A 64 -2.34 0.93 7.59
CA SER A 64 -1.49 2.02 7.08
C SER A 64 -1.30 2.01 5.55
N GLN A 65 -1.54 0.89 4.88
CA GLN A 65 -1.45 0.81 3.42
C GLN A 65 -2.52 1.62 2.68
N LYS A 66 -3.52 2.16 3.41
CA LYS A 66 -4.49 3.14 2.88
C LYS A 66 -3.81 4.28 2.11
N TYR A 67 -2.70 4.79 2.62
CA TYR A 67 -1.98 5.90 1.99
C TYR A 67 -1.21 5.45 0.75
N THR A 68 -0.54 4.29 0.82
CA THR A 68 0.16 3.70 -0.34
C THR A 68 -0.82 3.42 -1.48
N LEU A 69 -2.02 2.93 -1.16
CA LEU A 69 -3.08 2.68 -2.13
C LEU A 69 -3.51 3.97 -2.86
N ASN A 70 -3.64 5.09 -2.14
CA ASN A 70 -3.95 6.38 -2.77
C ASN A 70 -2.86 6.81 -3.77
N SER A 71 -1.59 6.64 -3.40
CA SER A 71 -0.46 6.92 -4.29
C SER A 71 -0.46 6.03 -5.53
N LEU A 72 -0.76 4.74 -5.39
CA LEU A 72 -0.87 3.81 -6.52
C LEU A 72 -2.02 4.17 -7.47
N ILE A 73 -3.20 4.50 -6.92
CA ILE A 73 -4.34 4.96 -7.73
C ILE A 73 -3.96 6.22 -8.50
N SER A 74 -3.27 7.17 -7.85
CA SER A 74 -2.80 8.39 -8.53
C SER A 74 -1.78 8.09 -9.62
N LEU A 75 -0.86 7.15 -9.39
CA LEU A 75 0.14 6.74 -10.38
C LEU A 75 -0.52 6.13 -11.61
N LEU A 76 -1.40 5.15 -11.43
CA LEU A 76 -2.06 4.42 -12.52
C LEU A 76 -3.09 5.28 -13.27
N SER A 77 -3.68 6.29 -12.61
CA SER A 77 -4.63 7.21 -13.26
C SER A 77 -4.03 7.98 -14.44
N ASN A 78 -2.69 8.17 -14.47
CA ASN A 78 -2.00 8.81 -15.59
C ASN A 78 -2.05 7.97 -16.88
N TYR A 79 -2.32 6.67 -16.77
CA TYR A 79 -2.34 5.72 -17.89
C TYR A 79 -3.70 5.03 -18.01
N ALA A 80 -4.77 5.65 -17.51
CA ALA A 80 -6.13 5.10 -17.51
C ALA A 80 -6.76 4.96 -18.92
N GLY A 81 -6.05 5.34 -19.98
CA GLY A 81 -6.43 5.03 -21.37
C GLY A 81 -5.95 3.66 -21.84
N GLU A 82 -4.96 3.07 -21.15
CA GLU A 82 -4.45 1.74 -21.46
C GLU A 82 -5.38 0.67 -20.87
N PRO A 83 -5.87 -0.30 -21.66
CA PRO A 83 -6.83 -1.30 -21.20
C PRO A 83 -6.35 -2.07 -19.96
N ASP A 84 -5.09 -2.53 -20.00
CA ASP A 84 -4.50 -3.32 -18.92
C ASP A 84 -4.43 -2.50 -17.63
N VAL A 85 -4.01 -1.23 -17.70
CA VAL A 85 -3.96 -0.34 -16.52
C VAL A 85 -5.36 -0.03 -15.99
N SER A 86 -6.32 0.14 -16.88
CA SER A 86 -7.70 0.50 -16.52
C SER A 86 -8.38 -0.56 -15.67
N GLN A 87 -8.18 -1.84 -16.00
CA GLN A 87 -8.70 -2.96 -15.21
C GLN A 87 -8.18 -2.91 -13.77
N TYR A 88 -6.87 -2.81 -13.59
CA TYR A 88 -6.27 -2.77 -12.26
C TYR A 88 -6.62 -1.50 -11.49
N LEU A 89 -6.71 -0.36 -12.17
CA LEU A 89 -7.16 0.89 -11.56
C LEU A 89 -8.58 0.76 -10.98
N LEU A 90 -9.47 0.04 -11.66
CA LEU A 90 -10.81 -0.25 -11.14
C LEU A 90 -10.75 -1.12 -9.88
N MET A 91 -9.93 -2.18 -9.89
CA MET A 91 -9.75 -3.08 -8.74
C MET A 91 -9.19 -2.34 -7.52
N LEU A 92 -8.19 -1.46 -7.72
CA LEU A 92 -7.66 -0.60 -6.66
C LEU A 92 -8.71 0.37 -6.10
N LYS A 93 -9.57 0.94 -6.96
CA LYS A 93 -10.69 1.80 -6.52
C LYS A 93 -11.74 1.02 -5.71
N ILE A 94 -11.98 -0.25 -6.03
CA ILE A 94 -12.85 -1.13 -5.24
C ILE A 94 -12.20 -1.38 -3.87
N LEU A 95 -10.93 -1.77 -3.85
CA LEU A 95 -10.16 -1.97 -2.61
C LEU A 95 -10.13 -0.73 -1.73
N LYS A 96 -10.05 0.47 -2.33
CA LYS A 96 -10.07 1.74 -1.62
C LYS A 96 -11.33 1.90 -0.77
N LYS A 97 -12.49 1.41 -1.24
CA LYS A 97 -13.75 1.51 -0.47
C LYS A 97 -13.67 0.77 0.86
N SER A 98 -12.96 -0.36 0.92
CA SER A 98 -12.74 -1.10 2.17
C SER A 98 -11.73 -0.37 3.06
N PHE A 99 -10.66 0.19 2.50
CA PHE A 99 -9.71 1.03 3.24
C PHE A 99 -10.32 2.35 3.74
N ASP A 100 -11.34 2.88 3.08
CA ASP A 100 -12.02 4.10 3.50
C ASP A 100 -12.74 3.91 4.85
N LYS A 101 -13.11 2.68 5.22
CA LYS A 101 -13.66 2.30 6.53
C LYS A 101 -12.63 2.35 7.67
N VAL A 102 -11.33 2.39 7.35
CA VAL A 102 -10.23 2.44 8.33
C VAL A 102 -10.02 3.88 8.81
N ASN A 103 -10.17 4.10 10.11
CA ASN A 103 -9.93 5.40 10.75
C ASN A 103 -8.56 5.41 11.43
N ILE A 104 -7.67 6.31 10.98
CA ILE A 104 -6.34 6.51 11.59
C ILE A 104 -6.37 7.85 12.34
N LEU A 105 -6.42 7.77 13.66
CA LEU A 105 -6.54 8.92 14.54
C LEU A 105 -5.15 9.30 15.08
N TYR A 106 -4.72 10.52 14.79
CA TYR A 106 -3.53 11.10 15.38
C TYR A 106 -3.94 11.91 16.61
N PRO A 107 -3.40 11.63 17.81
CA PRO A 107 -3.67 12.47 18.96
C PRO A 107 -3.20 13.91 18.67
N GLN A 108 -4.11 14.88 18.73
CA GLN A 108 -3.73 16.29 18.64
C GLN A 108 -2.93 16.66 19.89
N GLY A 109 -1.68 17.08 19.73
CA GLY A 109 -0.99 17.76 20.83
C GLY A 109 0.54 17.76 20.87
N LYS A 110 1.26 16.88 20.17
CA LYS A 110 2.74 16.89 20.21
C LYS A 110 3.35 16.45 18.89
N VAL A 111 3.52 17.41 17.98
CA VAL A 111 4.50 17.28 16.89
C VAL A 111 5.73 18.04 17.37
N ASP A 112 6.62 17.37 18.11
CA ASP A 112 7.95 17.91 18.35
C ASP A 112 8.76 17.76 17.06
N LEU A 113 8.96 18.88 16.38
CA LEU A 113 9.80 18.96 15.19
C LEU A 113 11.27 18.85 15.62
N ASP A 114 11.81 17.63 15.64
CA ASP A 114 13.27 17.47 15.70
C ASP A 114 13.87 17.78 14.32
N THR A 115 14.20 19.05 14.12
CA THR A 115 14.81 19.59 12.90
C THR A 115 16.18 19.00 12.58
N ILE A 116 16.77 18.20 13.47
CA ILE A 116 18.09 17.58 13.27
C ILE A 116 17.95 16.19 12.61
N ASN A 117 16.91 15.42 12.93
CA ASN A 117 16.78 14.02 12.47
C ASN A 117 15.65 13.74 11.46
N LYS A 118 14.78 14.73 11.14
CA LYS A 118 13.61 14.53 10.24
C LYS A 118 12.73 13.33 10.61
N VAL A 119 12.61 12.99 11.90
CA VAL A 119 11.71 11.94 12.37
C VAL A 119 10.61 12.57 13.21
N ILE A 120 9.36 12.43 12.77
CA ILE A 120 8.19 12.77 13.56
C ILE A 120 7.93 11.59 14.51
N LEU A 121 8.26 11.75 15.79
CA LEU A 121 7.86 10.82 16.86
C LEU A 121 6.53 11.31 17.44
N SER A 122 5.41 11.01 16.78
CA SER A 122 4.10 11.20 17.41
C SER A 122 3.82 10.03 18.36
N GLU A 123 3.26 10.33 19.53
CA GLU A 123 2.58 9.33 20.38
C GLU A 123 1.68 8.45 19.48
N GLU A 124 1.70 7.12 19.70
CA GLU A 124 1.17 6.12 18.78
C GLU A 124 -0.21 6.50 18.20
N TYR A 125 -0.30 6.67 16.88
CA TYR A 125 -1.59 6.86 16.22
C TYR A 125 -2.52 5.67 16.53
N LYS A 126 -3.79 5.96 16.83
CA LYS A 126 -4.79 4.92 17.08
C LYS A 126 -5.40 4.51 15.74
N ILE A 127 -5.52 3.19 15.53
CA ILE A 127 -6.29 2.66 14.40
C ILE A 127 -7.61 2.17 14.97
N ASP A 128 -8.69 2.67 14.39
CA ASP A 128 -10.05 2.23 14.63
C ASP A 128 -10.55 1.55 13.35
N VAL A 129 -10.64 0.22 13.42
CA VAL A 129 -11.04 -0.66 12.31
C VAL A 129 -11.56 -1.96 12.90
N ASP A 130 -12.65 -2.49 12.35
CA ASP A 130 -13.17 -3.79 12.72
C ASP A 130 -12.43 -4.93 11.99
N GLU A 131 -12.47 -6.13 12.58
CA GLU A 131 -11.82 -7.31 12.03
C GLU A 131 -12.38 -7.72 10.65
N ASN A 132 -13.68 -7.52 10.41
CA ASN A 132 -14.30 -7.88 9.14
C ASN A 132 -13.80 -7.01 8.00
N THR A 133 -13.55 -5.72 8.25
CA THR A 133 -12.92 -4.80 7.29
C THR A 133 -11.51 -5.30 6.91
N ILE A 134 -10.72 -5.79 7.86
CA ILE A 134 -9.39 -6.35 7.56
C ILE A 134 -9.51 -7.66 6.76
N ARG A 135 -10.49 -8.52 7.08
CA ARG A 135 -10.78 -9.73 6.30
C ARG A 135 -11.20 -9.40 4.87
N GLU A 136 -12.07 -8.40 4.69
CA GLU A 136 -12.50 -7.92 3.37
C GLU A 136 -11.31 -7.45 2.54
N ILE A 137 -10.42 -6.64 3.12
CA ILE A 137 -9.17 -6.20 2.47
C ILE A 137 -8.30 -7.40 2.08
N ALA A 138 -8.15 -8.39 2.96
CA ALA A 138 -7.37 -9.60 2.68
C ALA A 138 -7.96 -10.42 1.53
N THR A 139 -9.28 -10.58 1.48
CA THR A 139 -9.99 -11.26 0.39
C THR A 139 -9.79 -10.54 -0.94
N LEU A 140 -10.00 -9.21 -0.97
CA LEU A 140 -9.81 -8.43 -2.19
C LEU A 140 -8.37 -8.52 -2.70
N ILE A 141 -7.37 -8.42 -1.83
CA ILE A 141 -5.96 -8.57 -2.21
C ILE A 141 -5.65 -9.98 -2.72
N THR A 142 -6.27 -11.01 -2.15
CA THR A 142 -6.11 -12.39 -2.64
C THR A 142 -6.65 -12.55 -4.06
N ASN A 143 -7.83 -12.00 -4.33
CA ASN A 143 -8.43 -12.03 -5.67
C ASN A 143 -7.55 -11.25 -6.67
N MET A 144 -7.08 -10.05 -6.27
CA MET A 144 -6.18 -9.26 -7.11
C MET A 144 -4.87 -10.00 -7.44
N ARG A 145 -4.34 -10.80 -6.53
CA ARG A 145 -3.15 -11.64 -6.79
C ARG A 145 -3.45 -12.76 -7.78
N GLN A 146 -4.61 -13.41 -7.67
CA GLN A 146 -4.98 -14.49 -8.60
C GLN A 146 -5.01 -13.97 -10.04
N GLU A 147 -5.65 -12.82 -10.25
CA GLU A 147 -5.70 -12.13 -11.55
C GLU A 147 -4.32 -11.69 -12.09
N LEU A 148 -3.28 -11.59 -11.26
CA LEU A 148 -1.92 -11.28 -11.71
C LEU A 148 -1.13 -12.51 -12.18
N VAL A 149 -1.52 -13.70 -11.72
CA VAL A 149 -0.80 -14.96 -11.96
C VAL A 149 -1.43 -15.77 -13.09
N ASP A 150 -2.73 -15.56 -13.33
CA ASP A 150 -3.49 -16.13 -14.45
C ASP A 150 -3.20 -15.40 -15.77
#